data_AF-A0A925Q8A7-F1
#
_entry.id   AF-A0A925Q8A7-F1
#
_cell.length_a   1.000
_cell.length_b   1.000
_cell.length_c   1.000
_cell.angle_alpha   90.00
_cell.angle_beta   90.00
_cell.angle_gamma   90.00
#
_symmetry.space_group_name_H-M   'P 1'
#
loop_
_entity.id
_entity.type
_entity.pdbx_description
1 polymer ?
#
loop_
_entity_poly.entity_id
_entity_poly.type
_entity_poly.pdbx_seq_one_letter_code
_entity_poly.pdbx_strand_id
1 'polypeptide(L)'
;MRKRLSYFTAVVMFSMLMLALSAPVTERRVQADGQTLQEKCDDCNARNQRQFEHCTAVHGENHIPCYDQFNEGIVHCYRNFCEQ
;
A
#
# COMPACT_ATOMS: atom_id res chain seq x y z
N MET A 1 -22.42 -28.38 -44.04
CA MET A 1 -22.60 -27.51 -42.85
C MET A 1 -21.62 -27.79 -41.69
N ARG A 2 -20.87 -28.90 -41.64
CA ARG A 2 -19.90 -29.21 -40.55
C ARG A 2 -18.68 -28.28 -40.46
N LYS A 3 -18.16 -27.77 -41.60
CA LYS A 3 -16.94 -26.93 -41.61
C LYS A 3 -17.11 -25.55 -40.96
N ARG A 4 -18.33 -24.98 -40.99
CA ARG A 4 -18.60 -23.67 -40.36
C ARG A 4 -18.64 -23.77 -38.84
N LEU A 5 -19.15 -24.88 -38.30
CA LEU A 5 -19.19 -25.14 -36.85
C LEU A 5 -17.78 -25.17 -36.24
N SER A 6 -16.82 -25.71 -36.99
CA SER A 6 -15.41 -25.82 -36.56
C SER A 6 -14.68 -24.49 -36.48
N TYR A 7 -15.06 -23.50 -37.30
CA TYR A 7 -14.46 -22.18 -37.25
C TYR A 7 -14.98 -21.39 -36.05
N PHE A 8 -16.28 -21.48 -35.77
CA PHE A 8 -16.86 -20.83 -34.60
C PHE A 8 -16.28 -21.37 -33.29
N THR A 9 -16.09 -22.69 -33.17
CA THR A 9 -15.42 -23.25 -31.99
C THR A 9 -13.96 -22.84 -31.89
N ALA A 10 -13.21 -22.78 -33.00
CA ALA A 10 -11.83 -22.33 -32.99
C ALA A 10 -11.70 -20.86 -32.55
N VAL A 11 -12.58 -19.98 -33.04
CA VAL A 11 -12.59 -18.55 -32.66
C VAL A 11 -12.96 -18.39 -31.19
N VAL A 12 -13.96 -19.12 -30.68
CA VAL A 12 -14.35 -19.05 -29.27
C VAL A 12 -13.22 -19.53 -28.35
N MET A 13 -12.54 -20.63 -28.71
CA MET A 13 -11.40 -21.13 -27.95
C MET A 13 -10.23 -20.14 -27.95
N PHE A 14 -9.94 -19.51 -29.08
CA PHE A 14 -8.87 -18.51 -29.19
C PHE A 14 -9.20 -17.25 -28.40
N SER A 15 -10.46 -16.80 -28.43
CA SER A 15 -10.94 -15.67 -27.62
C SER A 15 -10.88 -15.96 -26.12
N MET A 16 -11.24 -17.17 -25.67
CA MET A 16 -11.09 -17.58 -24.27
C MET A 16 -9.63 -17.65 -23.85
N LEU A 17 -8.73 -18.12 -24.72
CA LEU A 17 -7.29 -18.17 -24.45
C LEU A 17 -6.71 -16.77 -24.28
N MET A 18 -7.08 -15.85 -25.19
CA MET A 18 -6.66 -14.45 -25.10
C MET A 18 -7.24 -13.76 -23.87
N LEU A 19 -8.48 -14.06 -23.47
CA LEU A 19 -9.05 -13.57 -22.21
C LEU A 19 -8.34 -14.14 -20.97
N ALA A 20 -7.89 -15.39 -21.01
CA ALA A 20 -7.13 -16.00 -19.92
C ALA A 20 -5.69 -15.45 -19.82
N LEU A 21 -5.10 -15.06 -20.95
CA LEU A 21 -3.79 -14.39 -21.03
C LEU A 21 -3.86 -12.89 -20.70
N SER A 22 -4.98 -12.23 -21.04
CA SER A 22 -5.22 -10.82 -20.74
C SER A 22 -5.88 -10.60 -19.39
N ALA A 23 -6.40 -11.65 -18.76
CA ALA A 23 -6.73 -11.60 -17.35
C ALA A 23 -5.42 -11.23 -16.67
N PRO A 24 -5.35 -10.07 -15.99
CA PRO A 24 -4.18 -9.76 -15.20
C PRO A 24 -4.02 -10.96 -14.30
N VAL A 25 -2.86 -11.64 -14.43
CA VAL A 25 -2.37 -12.55 -13.40
C VAL A 25 -2.49 -11.71 -12.16
N THR A 26 -3.56 -11.95 -11.43
CA THR A 26 -3.85 -11.34 -10.18
C THR A 26 -2.77 -11.93 -9.34
N GLU A 27 -1.63 -11.26 -9.34
CA GLU A 27 -0.49 -11.58 -8.51
C GLU A 27 -1.10 -11.80 -7.15
N ARG A 28 -1.01 -13.07 -6.79
CA ARG A 28 -1.47 -13.67 -5.56
C ARG A 28 -1.53 -12.60 -4.49
N ARG A 29 -2.76 -12.24 -4.12
CA ARG A 29 -3.10 -11.79 -2.78
C ARG A 29 -2.54 -12.80 -1.79
N VAL A 30 -1.28 -12.63 -1.45
CA VAL A 30 -0.62 -13.22 -0.29
C VAL A 30 -0.04 -12.04 0.46
N GLN A 31 -0.92 -11.40 1.23
CA GLN A 31 -0.57 -11.02 2.59
C GLN A 31 -1.87 -10.77 3.35
N ALA A 32 -2.36 -11.86 3.92
CA ALA A 32 -3.27 -11.83 5.04
C ALA A 32 -2.52 -11.30 6.28
N ASP A 33 -2.29 -9.98 6.33
CA ASP A 33 -2.03 -9.15 7.53
C ASP A 33 -1.96 -7.67 7.07
N GLY A 34 -3.13 -7.10 6.74
CA GLY A 34 -3.32 -6.06 5.72
C GLY A 34 -2.88 -4.63 6.04
N GLN A 35 -1.57 -4.39 6.20
CA GLN A 35 -0.96 -3.10 5.89
C GLN A 35 0.39 -3.33 5.24
N THR A 36 0.60 -2.73 4.07
CA THR A 36 1.91 -2.65 3.43
C THR A 36 2.90 -1.95 4.36
N LEU A 37 4.18 -2.27 4.23
CA LEU A 37 5.23 -1.63 5.03
C LEU A 37 5.20 -0.10 4.86
N GLN A 38 4.92 0.37 3.64
CA GLN A 38 4.69 1.78 3.33
C GLN A 38 3.51 2.38 4.12
N GLU A 39 2.36 1.70 4.17
CA GLU A 39 1.22 2.17 4.98
C GLU A 39 1.55 2.23 6.47
N LYS A 40 2.41 1.33 6.98
CA LYS A 40 2.88 1.38 8.38
C LYS A 40 3.81 2.57 8.63
N CYS A 41 4.67 2.89 7.67
CA CYS A 41 5.51 4.09 7.69
C CYS A 41 4.66 5.37 7.74
N ASP A 42 3.68 5.48 6.83
CA ASP A 42 2.80 6.64 6.72
C ASP A 42 1.96 6.83 8.01
N ASP A 43 1.41 5.74 8.53
CA ASP A 43 0.61 5.74 9.76
C ASP A 43 1.45 6.09 11.00
N CYS A 44 2.71 5.63 11.06
CA CYS A 44 3.64 6.03 12.12
C CYS A 44 3.93 7.53 12.08
N ASN A 45 4.26 8.08 10.90
CA ASN A 45 4.51 9.50 10.72
C ASN A 45 3.27 10.34 11.05
N ALA A 46 2.08 9.91 10.65
CA ALA A 46 0.83 10.60 10.96
C ALA A 46 0.50 10.61 12.46
N ARG A 47 0.82 9.54 13.20
CA ARG A 47 0.72 9.55 14.67
C ARG A 47 1.71 10.52 15.30
N ASN A 48 2.96 10.48 14.87
CA ASN A 48 4.02 11.34 15.39
C ASN A 48 3.68 12.84 15.18
N GLN A 49 3.18 13.19 14.00
CA GLN A 49 2.70 14.54 13.69
C GLN A 49 1.55 14.98 14.62
N ARG A 50 0.55 14.12 14.85
CA ARG A 50 -0.57 14.42 15.76
C ARG A 50 -0.09 14.63 17.20
N GLN A 51 0.91 13.88 17.64
CA GLN A 51 1.51 14.05 18.97
C GLN A 51 2.24 15.38 19.07
N PHE A 52 2.97 15.77 18.03
CA PHE A 52 3.63 17.07 17.96
C PHE A 52 2.63 18.22 18.02
N GLU A 53 1.57 18.18 17.21
CA GLU A 53 0.48 19.17 17.21
C GLU A 53 -0.20 19.27 18.58
N HIS A 54 -0.43 18.13 19.23
CA HIS A 54 -0.99 18.13 20.58
C HIS A 54 -0.03 18.77 21.59
N CYS A 55 1.26 18.44 21.52
CA CYS A 55 2.28 18.99 22.40
C CYS A 55 2.39 20.51 22.26
N THR A 56 2.45 21.02 21.03
CA THR A 56 2.53 22.47 20.78
C THR A 56 1.23 23.19 21.11
N ALA A 57 0.07 22.56 20.99
CA ALA A 57 -1.20 23.12 21.45
C ALA A 57 -1.27 23.28 22.97
N VAL A 58 -0.67 22.34 23.73
CA VAL A 58 -0.66 22.36 25.21
C VAL A 58 0.44 23.27 25.76
N HIS A 59 1.64 23.23 25.18
CA HIS A 59 2.84 23.87 25.74
C HIS A 59 3.32 25.10 24.95
N GLY A 60 2.73 25.37 23.78
CA GLY A 60 3.13 26.43 22.87
C GLY A 60 4.24 26.04 21.90
N GLU A 61 4.34 26.77 20.79
CA GLU A 61 5.33 26.55 19.72
C GLU A 61 6.78 26.76 20.16
N ASN A 62 7.03 27.38 21.31
CA ASN A 62 8.38 27.57 21.84
C ASN A 62 8.83 26.44 22.79
N HIS A 63 8.01 25.40 22.99
CA HIS A 63 8.37 24.28 23.84
C HIS A 63 9.30 23.31 23.10
N ILE A 64 10.61 23.52 23.25
CA ILE A 64 11.68 22.72 22.62
C ILE A 64 11.46 21.21 22.74
N PRO A 65 11.03 20.65 23.89
CA PRO A 65 10.80 19.21 24.01
C PRO A 65 9.79 18.63 23.01
N CYS A 66 8.82 19.41 22.52
CA CYS A 66 7.90 18.93 21.48
C CYS A 66 8.66 18.60 20.17
N TYR A 67 9.62 19.44 19.79
CA TYR A 67 10.42 19.25 18.58
C TYR A 67 11.40 18.09 18.73
N ASP A 68 12.04 17.96 19.89
CA ASP A 68 12.94 16.84 20.18
C ASP A 68 12.21 15.51 20.07
N GLN A 69 11.04 15.39 20.73
CA GLN A 69 10.19 14.19 20.65
C GLN A 69 9.72 13.90 19.23
N PHE A 70 9.33 14.92 18.48
CA PHE A 70 8.92 14.77 17.09
C PHE A 70 10.06 14.23 16.21
N ASN A 71 11.27 14.79 16.35
CA ASN A 71 12.44 14.36 15.59
C ASN A 71 12.83 12.92 15.92
N GLU A 72 12.83 12.56 17.22
CA GLU A 72 13.05 11.18 17.65
C GLU A 72 12.00 10.23 17.07
N GLY A 73 10.73 10.65 17.04
CA GLY A 73 9.64 9.91 16.44
C GLY A 73 9.81 9.69 14.94
N ILE A 74 10.30 10.68 14.19
CA ILE A 74 10.60 10.54 12.74
C ILE A 74 11.65 9.45 12.54
N VAL A 75 12.76 9.52 13.28
CA VAL A 75 13.85 8.54 13.19
C VAL A 75 13.34 7.13 13.52
N HIS A 76 12.52 7.01 14.56
CA HIS A 76 11.93 5.75 14.96
C HIS A 76 10.99 5.19 13.87
N CYS A 77 10.12 6.01 13.29
CA CYS A 77 9.23 5.59 12.21
C CYS A 77 10.03 5.13 10.99
N TYR A 78 11.05 5.90 10.62
CA TYR A 78 11.87 5.62 9.45
C TYR A 78 12.62 4.29 9.58
N ARG A 79 13.34 4.10 10.70
CA ARG A 79 14.12 2.89 10.97
C ARG A 79 13.28 1.61 11.01
N ASN A 80 12.07 1.69 11.55
CA ASN A 80 11.28 0.48 11.81
C ASN A 80 10.26 0.18 10.70
N PHE A 81 9.89 1.14 9.86
CA PHE A 81 8.81 0.95 8.89
C PHE A 81 9.12 1.49 7.48
N CYS A 82 10.03 2.44 7.30
CA CYS A 82 10.21 3.08 5.99
C CYS A 82 11.41 2.54 5.19
N GLU A 83 12.43 1.97 5.85
CA GLU A 83 13.64 1.41 5.19
C GLU A 83 13.73 -0.13 5.20
N GLN A 84 12.69 -0.85 5.65
CA GLN A 84 12.73 -2.33 5.66
C GLN A 84 12.39 -2.97 4.32
#